data_AF-A0A7Y6PL03-F1
#
_entry.id   AF-A0A7Y6PL03-F1
#
_cell.length_a   1.000
_cell.length_b   1.000
_cell.length_c   1.000
_cell.angle_alpha   90.00
_cell.angle_beta   90.00
_cell.angle_gamma   90.00
#
_symmetry.space_group_name_H-M   'P 1'
#
loop_
_entity.id
_entity.type
_entity.pdbx_description
1 polymer ?
#
loop_
_entity_poly.entity_id
_entity_poly.type
_entity_poly.pdbx_seq_one_letter_code
_entity_poly.pdbx_strand_id
1 'polypeptide(L)'
;MPGWCKGEDFKTGRSSTVRGRDESYKVTIQNVVEAACTSDPAVEPTREATEKLRREVSSELFMNDADWSDAVLYVKERDKSYDRTKISTTNLGALTPIDQYVAIKDGFVDGVGQDNSSDAYYRADAIGDALTETGRLGFLETCMALPGGVGARDDDRVVDWAICAEDAQKFDPKKVAEELRTDTAHEARDRTRIHLRLPVVMQGLAKVAAARDALFKTDEAYKAVFDVAQKGRDDWRKGVGTNTELLALVQSTESGFWFHSRKQFAGCEEKTQKAIADAASKIPAKLLKNLFDERYDPFHGFADKAAPILVDQAEFNLAATAYTLCQPKTAIGAYLGGALYLNPGLRGPRTAAFTAIFHQEFALDDTQLKEVKKPRMGARPYTAGSTSSFGGVLKSFTPGGSDAKGKKIANLQQTLIKQEECVKSHSTGRIARITPNGEVQYEQVCDKAAIVTHDHTWDPFAVSERSATWVKPGQLFSTVGANGEMEVIAVWSSKTAKQPSLLLGGVLK
;
A
#
# COMPACT_ATOMS: atom_id res chain seq x y z
N MET A 1 46.22 20.33 10.86
CA MET A 1 44.82 20.00 10.49
C MET A 1 44.78 18.61 9.86
N PRO A 2 43.80 17.76 10.19
CA PRO A 2 43.69 16.41 9.63
C PRO A 2 43.48 16.38 8.11
N GLY A 3 43.93 15.31 7.44
CA GLY A 3 43.81 15.17 5.98
C GLY A 3 42.36 15.08 5.49
N TRP A 4 41.44 14.54 6.30
CA TRP A 4 40.02 14.46 5.97
C TRP A 4 39.30 15.81 5.96
N CYS A 5 39.93 16.90 6.45
CA CYS A 5 39.40 18.26 6.30
C CYS A 5 39.48 18.78 4.85
N LYS A 6 40.24 18.12 3.96
CA LYS A 6 40.40 18.48 2.53
C LYS A 6 40.69 19.96 2.27
N GLY A 7 41.39 20.62 3.20
CA GLY A 7 41.77 22.04 3.10
C GLY A 7 40.66 23.03 3.46
N GLU A 8 39.49 22.57 3.90
CA GLU A 8 38.44 23.44 4.43
C GLU A 8 38.87 24.04 5.79
N ASP A 9 38.55 25.32 5.98
CA ASP A 9 38.85 26.08 7.20
C ASP A 9 37.61 26.85 7.65
N PHE A 10 37.00 26.41 8.75
CA PHE A 10 35.72 26.94 9.23
C PHE A 10 35.82 28.28 9.99
N LYS A 11 37.02 28.88 10.09
CA LYS A 11 37.34 30.20 10.66
C LYS A 11 36.24 30.79 11.57
N THR A 12 36.41 30.65 12.89
CA THR A 12 35.51 31.23 13.92
C THR A 12 34.03 30.91 13.72
N GLY A 13 33.68 29.63 13.52
CA GLY A 13 32.34 29.13 13.82
C GLY A 13 31.97 29.35 15.29
N ARG A 14 30.67 29.39 15.62
CA ARG A 14 30.13 29.74 16.95
C ARG A 14 30.53 28.79 18.11
N SER A 15 31.32 27.75 17.84
CA SER A 15 31.71 26.71 18.80
C SER A 15 33.21 26.37 18.67
N SER A 16 34.10 27.24 19.17
CA SER A 16 35.54 26.94 19.28
C SER A 16 35.88 25.97 20.44
N THR A 17 34.87 25.52 21.19
CA THR A 17 35.04 24.65 22.35
C THR A 17 34.17 23.40 22.23
N VAL A 18 34.80 22.24 22.02
CA VAL A 18 34.14 20.94 22.15
C VAL A 18 33.83 20.69 23.63
N ARG A 19 32.55 20.73 24.00
CA ARG A 19 32.08 20.50 25.38
C ARG A 19 31.76 19.03 25.70
N GLY A 20 32.10 18.12 24.79
CA GLY A 20 31.79 16.70 24.88
C GLY A 20 30.68 16.29 23.89
N ARG A 21 30.16 15.08 24.10
CA ARG A 21 29.09 14.48 23.28
C ARG A 21 27.75 15.17 23.57
N ASP A 22 27.07 15.63 22.52
CA ASP A 22 25.71 16.15 22.58
C ASP A 22 24.70 14.99 22.42
N GLU A 23 23.47 15.15 22.92
CA GLU A 23 22.39 14.19 22.68
C GLU A 23 22.10 14.02 21.19
N SER A 24 22.33 15.08 20.40
CA SER A 24 22.23 15.09 18.96
C SER A 24 23.57 14.78 18.29
N TYR A 25 23.64 13.64 17.60
CA TYR A 25 24.80 13.32 16.74
C TYR A 25 25.04 14.37 15.66
N LYS A 26 24.00 15.07 15.18
CA LYS A 26 24.16 16.18 14.24
C LYS A 26 25.02 17.29 14.82
N VAL A 27 24.72 17.70 16.05
CA VAL A 27 25.47 18.75 16.78
C VAL A 27 26.88 18.25 17.11
N THR A 28 27.01 16.99 17.53
CA THR A 28 28.30 16.37 17.81
C THR A 28 29.23 16.36 16.58
N ILE A 29 28.74 15.91 15.41
CA ILE A 29 29.53 15.92 14.17
C ILE A 29 29.91 17.35 13.77
N GLN A 30 28.97 18.30 13.86
CA GLN A 30 29.24 19.72 13.57
C GLN A 30 30.37 20.27 14.43
N ASN A 31 30.31 20.06 15.75
CA ASN A 31 31.34 20.50 16.68
C ASN A 31 32.70 19.87 16.39
N VAL A 32 32.74 18.57 16.09
CA VAL A 32 33.99 17.87 15.76
C VAL A 32 34.60 18.40 14.47
N VAL A 33 33.80 18.58 13.42
CA VAL A 33 34.25 19.11 12.12
C VAL A 33 34.75 20.55 12.27
N GLU A 34 33.96 21.43 12.89
CA GLU A 34 34.34 22.85 13.06
C GLU A 34 35.61 22.97 13.91
N ALA A 35 35.76 22.20 15.00
CA ALA A 35 36.96 22.26 15.85
C ALA A 35 38.20 21.63 15.19
N ALA A 36 38.07 20.49 14.51
CA ALA A 36 39.21 19.79 13.90
C ALA A 36 39.72 20.48 12.63
N CYS A 37 38.81 21.07 11.85
CA CYS A 37 39.06 21.73 10.57
C CYS A 37 39.09 23.26 10.69
N THR A 38 39.50 23.80 11.83
CA THR A 38 39.78 25.23 12.02
C THR A 38 41.28 25.45 12.19
N SER A 39 41.81 26.50 11.54
CA SER A 39 43.21 26.90 11.64
C SER A 39 43.53 27.86 12.80
N ASP A 40 42.52 28.32 13.54
CA ASP A 40 42.66 29.25 14.68
C ASP A 40 43.47 28.61 15.84
N PRO A 41 44.56 29.25 16.31
CA PRO A 41 45.32 28.77 17.46
C PRO A 41 44.48 28.58 18.74
N ALA A 42 43.35 29.27 18.89
CA ALA A 42 42.46 29.16 20.04
C ALA A 42 41.84 27.76 20.19
N VAL A 43 41.80 26.94 19.14
CA VAL A 43 41.31 25.55 19.22
C VAL A 43 42.39 24.52 19.55
N GLU A 44 43.67 24.91 19.61
CA GLU A 44 44.76 23.98 19.94
C GLU A 44 44.56 23.23 21.28
N PRO A 45 44.11 23.88 22.38
CA PRO A 45 43.87 23.19 23.65
C PRO A 45 42.76 22.13 23.59
N THR A 46 41.89 22.17 22.57
CA THR A 46 40.75 21.25 22.43
C THR A 46 41.00 20.15 21.41
N ARG A 47 42.13 20.12 20.69
CA ARG A 47 42.40 19.14 19.63
C ARG A 47 42.40 17.69 20.12
N GLU A 48 43.00 17.41 21.28
CA GLU A 48 43.04 16.05 21.83
C GLU A 48 41.63 15.56 22.19
N ALA A 49 40.84 16.40 22.88
CA ALA A 49 39.45 16.09 23.21
C ALA A 49 38.58 15.92 21.94
N THR A 50 38.83 16.73 20.92
CA THR A 50 38.14 16.65 19.62
C THR A 50 38.46 15.34 18.90
N GLU A 51 39.72 14.95 18.82
CA GLU A 51 40.13 13.68 18.19
C GLU A 51 39.62 12.47 18.96
N LYS A 52 39.61 12.53 20.29
CA LYS A 52 39.01 11.49 21.13
C LYS A 52 37.51 11.33 20.82
N LEU A 53 36.76 12.43 20.81
CA LEU A 53 35.33 12.42 20.47
C LEU A 53 35.09 11.94 19.03
N ARG A 54 35.95 12.34 18.08
CA ARG A 54 35.90 11.85 16.70
C ARG A 54 36.02 10.33 16.65
N ARG A 55 36.98 9.74 17.37
CA ARG A 55 37.18 8.28 17.40
C ARG A 55 36.01 7.54 18.05
N GLU A 56 35.47 8.08 19.14
CA GLU A 56 34.26 7.54 19.79
C GLU A 56 33.08 7.51 18.82
N VAL A 57 32.76 8.65 18.19
CA VAL A 57 31.68 8.76 17.19
C VAL A 57 31.97 7.87 15.97
N SER A 58 33.23 7.78 15.54
CA SER A 58 33.63 6.92 14.42
C SER A 58 33.33 5.45 14.72
N SER A 59 33.61 5.00 15.93
CA SER A 59 33.32 3.63 16.36
C SER A 59 31.82 3.38 16.46
N GLU A 60 31.05 4.34 17.00
CA GLU A 60 29.60 4.19 17.16
C GLU A 60 28.84 4.21 15.82
N LEU A 61 29.31 5.01 14.87
CA LEU A 61 28.68 5.20 13.57
C LEU A 61 29.36 4.41 12.44
N PHE A 62 30.41 3.64 12.73
CA PHE A 62 31.21 2.96 11.69
C PHE A 62 31.79 3.91 10.63
N MET A 63 32.14 5.14 11.04
CA MET A 63 32.73 6.14 10.15
C MET A 63 34.25 5.98 10.06
N ASN A 64 34.79 6.24 8.87
CA ASN A 64 36.21 6.38 8.60
C ASN A 64 36.52 7.79 8.04
N ASP A 65 37.78 8.03 7.67
CA ASP A 65 38.23 9.34 7.20
C ASP A 65 37.52 9.81 5.91
N ALA A 66 37.02 8.91 5.07
CA ALA A 66 36.22 9.28 3.91
C ALA A 66 34.84 9.83 4.34
N ASP A 67 34.19 9.19 5.33
CA ASP A 67 32.90 9.66 5.84
C ASP A 67 33.05 10.97 6.61
N TRP A 68 34.16 11.18 7.32
CA TRP A 68 34.48 12.48 7.92
C TRP A 68 34.73 13.55 6.86
N SER A 69 35.31 13.19 5.71
CA SER A 69 35.43 14.12 4.58
C SER A 69 34.07 14.51 4.01
N ASP A 70 33.11 13.58 3.97
CA ASP A 70 31.73 13.87 3.59
C ASP A 70 31.04 14.76 4.64
N ALA A 71 31.29 14.50 5.92
CA ALA A 71 30.76 15.29 7.02
C ALA A 71 31.24 16.75 6.96
N VAL A 72 32.48 17.01 6.54
CA VAL A 72 32.99 18.37 6.28
C VAL A 72 32.13 19.09 5.26
N LEU A 73 31.78 18.44 4.14
CA LEU A 73 30.92 19.01 3.11
C LEU A 73 29.49 19.24 3.63
N TYR A 74 28.94 18.29 4.39
CA TYR A 74 27.64 18.43 5.05
C TYR A 74 27.58 19.66 5.98
N VAL A 75 28.63 19.91 6.79
CA VAL A 75 28.69 21.06 7.69
C VAL A 75 28.85 22.37 6.91
N LYS A 76 29.68 22.37 5.86
CA LYS A 76 29.87 23.52 4.97
C LYS A 76 28.57 23.93 4.27
N GLU A 77 27.77 22.97 3.84
CA GLU A 77 26.53 23.19 3.10
C GLU A 77 25.27 23.23 3.99
N ARG A 78 25.41 23.48 5.30
CA ARG A 78 24.29 23.40 6.26
C ARG A 78 23.06 24.24 5.90
N ASP A 79 23.24 25.34 5.17
CA ASP A 79 22.15 26.22 4.72
C ASP A 79 21.28 25.55 3.63
N LYS A 80 21.79 24.50 2.98
CA LYS A 80 21.04 23.63 2.05
C LYS A 80 20.41 22.41 2.72
N SER A 81 20.39 22.33 4.06
CA SER A 81 19.88 21.16 4.79
C SER A 81 18.39 20.87 4.58
N TYR A 82 17.64 21.83 4.00
CA TYR A 82 16.24 21.65 3.61
C TYR A 82 16.06 21.04 2.22
N ASP A 83 17.12 20.92 1.43
CA ASP A 83 17.06 20.23 0.14
C ASP A 83 16.72 18.76 0.38
N ARG A 84 15.67 18.29 -0.29
CA ARG A 84 15.33 16.86 -0.30
C ARG A 84 16.34 16.13 -1.19
N THR A 85 16.88 15.03 -0.69
CA THR A 85 17.62 14.07 -1.52
C THR A 85 16.67 13.58 -2.61
N LYS A 86 17.12 13.64 -3.85
CA LYS A 86 16.34 13.21 -5.02
C LYS A 86 16.72 11.77 -5.36
N ILE A 87 15.74 11.01 -5.83
CA ILE A 87 15.99 9.68 -6.39
C ILE A 87 16.81 9.84 -7.69
N SER A 88 17.90 9.09 -7.80
CA SER A 88 18.91 9.19 -8.86
C SER A 88 18.55 8.45 -10.15
N THR A 89 17.57 7.55 -10.09
CA THR A 89 17.17 6.66 -11.20
C THR A 89 15.65 6.66 -11.40
N THR A 90 15.20 6.15 -12.56
CA THR A 90 13.78 6.00 -12.90
C THR A 90 13.35 4.53 -13.03
N ASN A 91 14.05 3.63 -12.35
CA ASN A 91 13.77 2.20 -12.36
C ASN A 91 13.83 1.66 -10.94
N LEU A 92 12.70 1.10 -10.48
CA LEU A 92 12.54 0.57 -9.13
C LEU A 92 13.57 -0.53 -8.82
N GLY A 93 13.88 -1.39 -9.79
CA GLY A 93 14.87 -2.45 -9.63
C GLY A 93 16.33 -1.95 -9.67
N ALA A 94 16.56 -0.67 -9.95
CA ALA A 94 17.90 -0.07 -10.04
C ALA A 94 18.16 0.99 -8.96
N LEU A 95 17.27 1.11 -7.97
CA LEU A 95 17.44 2.07 -6.88
C LEU A 95 18.72 1.77 -6.10
N THR A 96 19.56 2.79 -5.94
CA THR A 96 20.74 2.72 -5.07
C THR A 96 20.33 2.62 -3.59
N PRO A 97 21.26 2.31 -2.67
CA PRO A 97 20.94 2.27 -1.25
C PRO A 97 20.28 3.56 -0.72
N ILE A 98 20.75 4.73 -1.17
CA ILE A 98 20.15 6.02 -0.79
C ILE A 98 18.78 6.23 -1.45
N ASP A 99 18.62 5.87 -2.73
CA ASP A 99 17.32 5.93 -3.41
C ASP A 99 16.26 5.11 -2.65
N GLN A 100 16.62 3.92 -2.17
CA GLN A 100 15.73 3.05 -1.42
C GLN A 100 15.33 3.67 -0.08
N TYR A 101 16.29 4.24 0.66
CA TYR A 101 16.01 4.96 1.91
C TYR A 101 15.02 6.11 1.66
N VAL A 102 15.27 6.94 0.64
CA VAL A 102 14.44 8.09 0.30
C VAL A 102 13.04 7.63 -0.13
N ALA A 103 12.96 6.65 -1.03
CA ALA A 103 11.69 6.10 -1.50
C ALA A 103 10.84 5.55 -0.34
N ILE A 104 11.44 4.80 0.59
CA ILE A 104 10.71 4.21 1.72
C ILE A 104 10.33 5.27 2.77
N LYS A 105 11.17 6.27 3.02
CA LYS A 105 10.96 7.24 4.11
C LYS A 105 10.14 8.46 3.68
N ASP A 106 10.43 8.98 2.50
CA ASP A 106 9.92 10.25 1.98
C ASP A 106 8.96 10.06 0.79
N GLY A 107 9.03 8.91 0.11
CA GLY A 107 8.22 8.59 -1.07
C GLY A 107 8.89 8.94 -2.40
N PHE A 108 8.18 8.64 -3.48
CA PHE A 108 8.56 8.95 -4.85
C PHE A 108 8.11 10.38 -5.17
N VAL A 109 8.83 11.37 -4.63
CA VAL A 109 8.53 12.79 -4.86
C VAL A 109 9.09 13.19 -6.21
N ASP A 110 8.25 13.23 -7.24
CA ASP A 110 8.52 13.97 -8.46
C ASP A 110 7.75 15.31 -8.44
N GLY A 111 8.31 16.33 -9.10
CA GLY A 111 7.91 17.74 -9.00
C GLY A 111 6.49 18.09 -9.46
N VAL A 112 5.60 17.10 -9.65
CA VAL A 112 4.18 17.26 -9.98
C VAL A 112 3.29 17.15 -8.73
N GLY A 113 3.86 16.81 -7.57
CA GLY A 113 3.23 17.03 -6.27
C GLY A 113 1.93 16.26 -6.07
N GLN A 114 2.04 14.95 -5.85
CA GLN A 114 1.22 14.15 -4.94
C GLN A 114 1.63 12.68 -5.11
N ASP A 115 2.71 12.26 -4.45
CA ASP A 115 2.83 10.85 -4.15
C ASP A 115 1.81 10.54 -3.05
N ASN A 116 0.70 9.92 -3.45
CA ASN A 116 -0.30 9.42 -2.53
C ASN A 116 0.13 8.07 -1.95
N SER A 117 1.29 7.49 -2.26
CA SER A 117 1.74 6.25 -1.63
C SER A 117 2.62 6.54 -0.40
N SER A 118 2.04 6.46 0.80
CA SER A 118 2.75 6.67 2.08
C SER A 118 3.05 5.37 2.85
N ASP A 119 2.64 4.22 2.32
CA ASP A 119 2.82 2.92 2.95
C ASP A 119 4.27 2.40 2.83
N ALA A 120 5.05 2.53 3.90
CA ALA A 120 6.42 2.04 3.96
C ALA A 120 6.53 0.50 3.87
N TYR A 121 5.51 -0.24 4.34
CA TYR A 121 5.48 -1.71 4.21
C TYR A 121 5.42 -2.10 2.75
N TYR A 122 4.52 -1.47 2.01
CA TYR A 122 4.36 -1.70 0.58
C TYR A 122 5.64 -1.35 -0.20
N ARG A 123 6.25 -0.18 0.06
CA ARG A 123 7.45 0.26 -0.67
C ARG A 123 8.67 -0.65 -0.44
N ALA A 124 8.89 -1.08 0.81
CA ALA A 124 9.95 -2.03 1.12
C ALA A 124 9.72 -3.39 0.42
N ASP A 125 8.47 -3.84 0.32
CA ASP A 125 8.10 -5.06 -0.39
C ASP A 125 8.15 -4.94 -1.91
N ALA A 126 7.89 -3.75 -2.47
CA ALA A 126 7.99 -3.48 -3.89
C ALA A 126 9.44 -3.52 -4.39
N ILE A 127 10.38 -3.04 -3.56
CA ILE A 127 11.83 -3.21 -3.77
C ILE A 127 12.20 -4.70 -3.69
N GLY A 128 11.57 -5.45 -2.79
CA GLY A 128 11.67 -6.90 -2.70
C GLY A 128 13.05 -7.37 -2.25
N ASP A 129 13.59 -8.38 -2.92
CA ASP A 129 14.90 -8.99 -2.56
C ASP A 129 16.09 -8.05 -2.79
N ALA A 130 15.91 -6.96 -3.54
CA ALA A 130 16.93 -5.94 -3.75
C ALA A 130 17.06 -4.95 -2.59
N LEU A 131 16.32 -5.14 -1.50
CA LEU A 131 16.36 -4.25 -0.34
C LEU A 131 17.74 -4.27 0.33
N THR A 132 18.43 -3.14 0.24
CA THR A 132 19.72 -2.84 0.86
C THR A 132 19.60 -2.62 2.37
N GLU A 133 20.72 -2.62 3.10
CA GLU A 133 20.68 -2.27 4.53
C GLU A 133 20.34 -0.79 4.77
N THR A 134 20.71 0.08 3.84
CA THR A 134 20.33 1.51 3.86
C THR A 134 18.83 1.69 3.60
N GLY A 135 18.25 0.92 2.68
CA GLY A 135 16.80 0.84 2.52
C GLY A 135 16.10 0.28 3.76
N ARG A 136 16.66 -0.78 4.38
CA ARG A 136 16.18 -1.37 5.63
C ARG A 136 16.24 -0.37 6.80
N LEU A 137 17.26 0.49 6.87
CA LEU A 137 17.33 1.59 7.83
C LEU A 137 16.13 2.52 7.68
N GLY A 138 15.81 2.95 6.46
CA GLY A 138 14.65 3.82 6.19
C GLY A 138 13.32 3.16 6.56
N PHE A 139 13.20 1.86 6.31
CA PHE A 139 12.05 1.06 6.73
C PHE A 139 11.93 1.01 8.27
N LEU A 140 13.01 0.62 8.95
CA LEU A 140 13.02 0.50 10.41
C LEU A 140 12.80 1.83 11.11
N GLU A 141 13.24 2.95 10.54
CA GLU A 141 12.94 4.27 11.08
C GLU A 141 11.42 4.53 11.16
N THR A 142 10.65 4.03 10.20
CA THR A 142 9.18 4.12 10.21
C THR A 142 8.58 3.26 11.33
N CYS A 143 9.11 2.05 11.53
CA CYS A 143 8.67 1.12 12.55
C CYS A 143 9.02 1.58 13.98
N MET A 144 10.19 2.22 14.12
CA MET A 144 10.76 2.63 15.41
C MET A 144 10.40 4.06 15.81
N ALA A 145 9.65 4.79 14.98
CA ALA A 145 9.14 6.10 15.34
C ALA A 145 8.32 5.95 16.63
N LEU A 146 8.86 6.35 17.77
CA LEU A 146 8.12 6.34 19.04
C LEU A 146 6.87 7.21 18.88
N PRO A 147 5.74 6.86 19.49
CA PRO A 147 4.56 7.66 19.32
C PRO A 147 4.80 9.07 19.89
N GLY A 148 4.79 10.07 19.00
CA GLY A 148 5.23 11.43 19.30
C GLY A 148 4.24 12.29 20.09
N GLY A 149 3.32 11.67 20.84
CA GLY A 149 2.24 12.35 21.55
C GLY A 149 2.26 12.09 23.04
N VAL A 150 1.93 13.13 23.83
CA VAL A 150 1.62 12.96 25.26
C VAL A 150 0.45 11.97 25.39
N GLY A 151 0.66 10.87 26.10
CA GLY A 151 -0.37 9.85 26.37
C GLY A 151 -0.43 8.68 25.38
N ALA A 152 0.51 8.58 24.44
CA ALA A 152 0.59 7.39 23.60
C ALA A 152 1.17 6.19 24.35
N ARG A 153 0.57 5.01 24.16
CA ARG A 153 0.96 3.77 24.84
C ARG A 153 1.86 2.94 23.92
N ASP A 154 2.71 2.10 24.52
CA ASP A 154 3.59 1.20 23.76
C ASP A 154 2.80 0.15 22.96
N ASP A 155 1.67 -0.31 23.49
CA ASP A 155 0.78 -1.28 22.82
C ASP A 155 0.10 -0.74 21.55
N ASP A 156 0.01 0.59 21.37
CA ASP A 156 -0.50 1.21 20.14
C ASP A 156 0.31 0.83 18.88
N ARG A 157 1.54 0.35 19.06
CA ARG A 157 2.51 0.11 17.98
C ARG A 157 2.93 -1.35 17.86
N VAL A 158 2.35 -2.24 18.66
CA VAL A 158 2.75 -3.66 18.70
C VAL A 158 2.65 -4.34 17.33
N VAL A 159 1.65 -3.97 16.52
CA VAL A 159 1.48 -4.50 15.16
C VAL A 159 2.61 -4.03 14.23
N ASP A 160 2.99 -2.75 14.28
CA ASP A 160 4.12 -2.24 13.49
C ASP A 160 5.42 -2.94 13.89
N TRP A 161 5.64 -3.14 15.19
CA TRP A 161 6.82 -3.85 15.70
C TRP A 161 6.84 -5.32 15.27
N ALA A 162 5.69 -5.99 15.30
CA ALA A 162 5.55 -7.36 14.83
C ALA A 162 5.84 -7.49 13.33
N ILE A 163 5.30 -6.56 12.51
CA ILE A 163 5.59 -6.51 11.08
C ILE A 163 7.09 -6.33 10.85
N CYS A 164 7.77 -5.45 11.60
CA CYS A 164 9.17 -5.13 11.37
C CYS A 164 10.18 -6.04 12.10
N ALA A 165 9.73 -7.00 12.90
CA ALA A 165 10.58 -7.80 13.79
C ALA A 165 11.71 -8.53 13.06
N GLU A 166 11.41 -9.17 11.93
CA GLU A 166 12.42 -9.87 11.15
C GLU A 166 13.43 -8.90 10.50
N ASP A 167 12.97 -7.72 10.08
CA ASP A 167 13.85 -6.70 9.52
C ASP A 167 14.80 -6.14 10.58
N ALA A 168 14.31 -5.95 11.81
CA ALA A 168 15.10 -5.56 12.97
C ALA A 168 16.17 -6.60 13.31
N GLN A 169 15.85 -7.90 13.23
CA GLN A 169 16.81 -8.98 13.50
C GLN A 169 17.93 -9.08 12.46
N LYS A 170 17.63 -8.74 11.20
CA LYS A 170 18.57 -8.82 10.08
C LYS A 170 19.42 -7.55 9.88
N PHE A 171 19.10 -6.47 10.59
CA PHE A 171 19.71 -5.17 10.37
C PHE A 171 21.20 -5.16 10.70
N ASP A 172 22.03 -4.79 9.72
CA ASP A 172 23.48 -4.66 9.88
C ASP A 172 23.90 -3.18 9.77
N PRO A 173 24.12 -2.50 10.90
CA PRO A 173 24.45 -1.08 10.91
C PRO A 173 25.82 -0.77 10.29
N LYS A 174 26.75 -1.73 10.29
CA LYS A 174 28.06 -1.57 9.66
C LYS A 174 27.92 -1.57 8.14
N LYS A 175 27.09 -2.47 7.61
CA LYS A 175 26.82 -2.55 6.17
C LYS A 175 26.11 -1.30 5.64
N VAL A 176 25.27 -0.63 6.44
CA VAL A 176 24.73 0.69 6.08
C VAL A 176 25.86 1.68 5.77
N ALA A 177 26.85 1.80 6.66
CA ALA A 177 27.97 2.72 6.45
C ALA A 177 28.80 2.36 5.20
N GLU A 178 28.95 1.06 4.91
CA GLU A 178 29.62 0.58 3.70
C GLU A 178 28.84 0.92 2.42
N GLU A 179 27.53 0.69 2.42
CA GLU A 179 26.64 1.01 1.30
C GLU A 179 26.61 2.52 1.03
N LEU A 180 26.45 3.34 2.07
CA LEU A 180 26.48 4.80 1.94
C LEU A 180 27.77 5.25 1.27
N ARG A 181 28.93 4.76 1.72
CA ARG A 181 30.23 5.16 1.18
C ARG A 181 30.44 4.79 -0.29
N THR A 182 29.79 3.73 -0.76
CA THR A 182 29.89 3.27 -2.15
C THR A 182 28.83 3.89 -3.06
N ASP A 183 27.82 4.57 -2.50
CA ASP A 183 26.81 5.31 -3.25
C ASP A 183 27.40 6.62 -3.81
N THR A 184 27.81 6.54 -5.07
CA THR A 184 28.36 7.66 -5.85
C THR A 184 27.32 8.41 -6.67
N ALA A 185 26.06 7.94 -6.66
CA ALA A 185 24.97 8.62 -7.36
C ALA A 185 24.47 9.86 -6.59
N HIS A 186 24.78 9.94 -5.30
CA HIS A 186 24.35 11.00 -4.40
C HIS A 186 25.50 11.85 -3.88
N GLU A 187 25.17 13.04 -3.37
CA GLU A 187 26.15 13.98 -2.82
C GLU A 187 26.63 13.55 -1.43
N ALA A 188 27.81 14.01 -1.05
CA ALA A 188 28.39 13.77 0.29
C ALA A 188 27.44 14.14 1.43
N ARG A 189 26.70 15.24 1.27
CA ARG A 189 25.72 15.70 2.25
C ARG A 189 24.60 14.67 2.48
N ASP A 190 24.15 13.99 1.43
CA ASP A 190 23.06 13.01 1.50
C ASP A 190 23.53 11.77 2.25
N ARG A 191 24.76 11.30 1.95
CA ARG A 191 25.42 10.21 2.67
C ARG A 191 25.50 10.52 4.17
N THR A 192 26.08 11.67 4.56
CA THR A 192 26.19 12.05 5.98
C THR A 192 24.82 12.20 6.65
N ARG A 193 23.83 12.77 5.96
CA ARG A 193 22.47 12.95 6.50
C ARG A 193 21.81 11.62 6.86
N ILE A 194 21.96 10.61 6.01
CA ILE A 194 21.41 9.27 6.28
C ILE A 194 22.24 8.55 7.36
N HIS A 195 23.56 8.74 7.36
CA HIS A 195 24.45 8.23 8.41
C HIS A 195 24.00 8.65 9.82
N LEU A 196 23.56 9.91 9.96
CA LEU A 196 23.04 10.46 11.21
C LEU A 196 21.72 9.82 11.70
N ARG A 197 21.06 8.99 10.88
CA ARG A 197 19.83 8.27 11.25
C ARG A 197 20.12 6.93 11.91
N LEU A 198 21.29 6.35 11.63
CA LEU A 198 21.73 5.08 12.21
C LEU A 198 21.60 5.00 13.74
N PRO A 199 22.11 5.96 14.53
CA PRO A 199 22.03 5.87 15.99
C PRO A 199 20.58 6.02 16.49
N VAL A 200 19.74 6.78 15.78
CA VAL A 200 18.32 6.94 16.13
C VAL A 200 17.59 5.60 16.00
N VAL A 201 17.82 4.89 14.89
CA VAL A 201 17.22 3.57 14.67
C VAL A 201 17.77 2.53 15.65
N MET A 202 19.08 2.50 15.90
CA MET A 202 19.67 1.56 16.87
C MET A 202 19.12 1.75 18.28
N GLN A 203 18.99 3.00 18.75
CA GLN A 203 18.37 3.29 20.04
C GLN A 203 16.88 2.92 20.05
N GLY A 204 16.16 3.20 18.96
CA GLY A 204 14.76 2.81 18.79
C GLY A 204 14.55 1.30 18.90
N LEU A 205 15.39 0.51 18.21
CA LEU A 205 15.36 -0.95 18.25
C LEU A 205 15.54 -1.49 19.68
N ALA A 206 16.49 -0.95 20.44
CA ALA A 206 16.70 -1.36 21.83
C ALA A 206 15.48 -1.03 22.71
N LYS A 207 14.88 0.15 22.54
CA LYS A 207 13.67 0.56 23.28
C LYS A 207 12.48 -0.33 22.93
N VAL A 208 12.25 -0.59 21.65
CA VAL A 208 11.16 -1.45 21.18
C VAL A 208 11.33 -2.89 21.66
N ALA A 209 12.55 -3.43 21.67
CA ALA A 209 12.81 -4.76 22.21
C ALA A 209 12.43 -4.84 23.70
N ALA A 210 12.81 -3.84 24.51
CA ALA A 210 12.45 -3.79 25.92
C ALA A 210 10.92 -3.64 26.14
N ALA A 211 10.26 -2.77 25.37
CA ALA A 211 8.82 -2.57 25.44
C ALA A 211 8.04 -3.82 25.04
N ARG A 212 8.43 -4.47 23.94
CA ARG A 212 7.87 -5.76 23.50
C ARG A 212 7.98 -6.83 24.60
N ASP A 213 9.16 -6.98 25.19
CA ASP A 213 9.38 -8.01 26.21
C ASP A 213 8.58 -7.73 27.49
N ALA A 214 8.27 -6.47 27.77
CA ALA A 214 7.34 -6.10 28.83
C ALA A 214 5.89 -6.48 28.47
N LEU A 215 5.42 -6.13 27.27
CA LEU A 215 4.07 -6.47 26.79
C LEU A 215 3.82 -7.99 26.76
N PHE A 216 4.81 -8.78 26.34
CA PHE A 216 4.68 -10.24 26.33
C PHE A 216 4.50 -10.86 27.70
N LYS A 217 4.93 -10.17 28.77
CA LYS A 217 4.72 -10.61 30.15
C LYS A 217 3.37 -10.18 30.71
N THR A 218 2.75 -9.15 30.14
CA THR A 218 1.44 -8.66 30.58
C THR A 218 0.31 -9.46 29.95
N ASP A 219 0.44 -9.84 28.67
CA ASP A 219 -0.61 -10.55 27.94
C ASP A 219 -0.01 -11.40 26.80
N GLU A 220 -0.38 -12.68 26.72
CA GLU A 220 0.06 -13.60 25.66
C GLU A 220 -0.47 -13.21 24.28
N ALA A 221 -1.58 -12.47 24.19
CA ALA A 221 -2.12 -11.98 22.93
C ALA A 221 -1.12 -11.10 22.17
N TYR A 222 -0.29 -10.32 22.86
CA TYR A 222 0.77 -9.54 22.21
C TYR A 222 1.82 -10.43 21.56
N LYS A 223 2.17 -11.55 22.18
CA LYS A 223 3.08 -12.54 21.58
C LYS A 223 2.44 -13.20 20.35
N ALA A 224 1.15 -13.51 20.43
CA ALA A 224 0.40 -14.08 19.30
C ALA A 224 0.41 -13.16 18.07
N VAL A 225 0.42 -11.82 18.24
CA VAL A 225 0.55 -10.87 17.12
C VAL A 225 1.87 -11.09 16.35
N PHE A 226 2.99 -11.29 17.06
CA PHE A 226 4.30 -11.55 16.43
C PHE A 226 4.34 -12.92 15.74
N ASP A 227 3.75 -13.94 16.36
CA ASP A 227 3.69 -15.28 15.78
C ASP A 227 2.86 -15.29 14.48
N VAL A 228 1.73 -14.58 14.46
CA VAL A 228 0.88 -14.39 13.26
C VAL A 228 1.62 -13.61 12.18
N ALA A 229 2.33 -12.54 12.55
CA ALA A 229 3.14 -11.76 11.61
C ALA A 229 4.22 -12.61 10.92
N GLN A 230 4.96 -13.39 11.72
CA GLN A 230 6.01 -14.28 11.23
C GLN A 230 5.42 -15.37 10.32
N LYS A 231 4.30 -15.97 10.72
CA LYS A 231 3.59 -16.95 9.89
C LYS A 231 3.17 -16.36 8.55
N GLY A 232 2.61 -15.15 8.53
CA GLY A 232 2.23 -14.46 7.29
C GLY A 232 3.41 -14.27 6.33
N ARG A 233 4.58 -13.86 6.87
CA ARG A 233 5.83 -13.75 6.10
C ARG A 233 6.25 -15.09 5.50
N ASP A 234 6.22 -16.16 6.29
CA ASP A 234 6.68 -17.48 5.87
C ASP A 234 5.73 -18.14 4.88
N ASP A 235 4.42 -17.99 5.07
CA ASP A 235 3.41 -18.47 4.12
C ASP A 235 3.55 -17.74 2.78
N TRP A 236 3.79 -16.42 2.79
CA TRP A 236 4.06 -15.66 1.56
C TRP A 236 5.29 -16.19 0.82
N ARG A 237 6.42 -16.37 1.52
CA ARG A 237 7.67 -16.89 0.92
C ARG A 237 7.51 -18.27 0.32
N LYS A 238 6.83 -19.18 1.03
CA LYS A 238 6.60 -20.56 0.58
C LYS A 238 5.59 -20.62 -0.55
N GLY A 239 4.65 -19.68 -0.61
CA GLY A 239 3.65 -19.56 -1.66
C GLY A 239 4.11 -18.64 -2.79
N VAL A 240 3.44 -17.49 -2.91
CA VAL A 240 3.60 -16.58 -4.06
C VAL A 240 5.00 -15.97 -4.18
N GLY A 241 5.76 -15.91 -3.08
CA GLY A 241 7.14 -15.43 -3.07
C GLY A 241 8.08 -16.23 -3.98
N THR A 242 7.70 -17.44 -4.38
CA THR A 242 8.43 -18.27 -5.36
C THR A 242 8.09 -17.96 -6.82
N ASN A 243 7.04 -17.17 -7.09
CA ASN A 243 6.58 -16.84 -8.42
C ASN A 243 7.34 -15.61 -8.98
N THR A 244 8.57 -15.84 -9.39
CA THR A 244 9.49 -14.79 -9.87
C THR A 244 8.97 -14.05 -11.10
N GLU A 245 8.26 -14.72 -12.01
CA GLU A 245 7.66 -14.08 -13.20
C GLU A 245 6.58 -13.07 -12.83
N LEU A 246 5.68 -13.44 -11.91
CA LEU A 246 4.62 -12.54 -11.45
C LEU A 246 5.20 -11.37 -10.64
N LEU A 247 6.16 -11.63 -9.76
CA LEU A 247 6.85 -10.58 -8.99
C LEU A 247 7.57 -9.59 -9.91
N ALA A 248 8.24 -10.07 -10.96
CA ALA A 248 8.89 -9.20 -11.95
C ALA A 248 7.87 -8.38 -12.75
N LEU A 249 6.73 -8.96 -13.13
CA LEU A 249 5.64 -8.23 -13.78
C LEU A 249 5.13 -7.09 -12.89
N VAL A 250 4.81 -7.38 -11.63
CA VAL A 250 4.34 -6.37 -10.66
C VAL A 250 5.38 -5.28 -10.47
N GLN A 251 6.64 -5.63 -10.23
CA GLN A 251 7.72 -4.66 -10.05
C GLN A 251 7.89 -3.75 -11.27
N SER A 252 7.75 -4.30 -12.49
CA SER A 252 7.83 -3.50 -13.72
C SER A 252 6.69 -2.48 -13.84
N THR A 253 5.47 -2.85 -13.45
CA THR A 253 4.31 -1.95 -13.44
C THR A 253 4.37 -0.91 -12.33
N GLU A 254 4.88 -1.27 -11.15
CA GLU A 254 5.14 -0.34 -10.05
C GLU A 254 6.21 0.69 -10.43
N SER A 255 7.30 0.24 -11.07
CA SER A 255 8.31 1.13 -11.62
C SER A 255 7.69 2.09 -12.63
N GLY A 256 6.88 1.58 -13.57
CA GLY A 256 6.20 2.41 -14.56
C GLY A 256 5.29 3.46 -13.92
N PHE A 257 4.59 3.09 -12.85
CA PHE A 257 3.70 3.97 -12.10
C PHE A 257 4.48 5.07 -11.37
N TRP A 258 5.39 4.70 -10.48
CA TRP A 258 6.10 5.65 -9.61
C TRP A 258 7.06 6.58 -10.36
N PHE A 259 7.59 6.13 -11.51
CA PHE A 259 8.47 6.95 -12.34
C PHE A 259 7.78 7.51 -13.59
N HIS A 260 6.45 7.39 -13.68
CA HIS A 260 5.63 7.88 -14.79
C HIS A 260 6.17 7.48 -16.18
N SER A 261 6.70 6.26 -16.29
CA SER A 261 7.45 5.81 -17.46
C SER A 261 6.56 5.06 -18.45
N ARG A 262 6.17 5.73 -19.53
CA ARG A 262 5.45 5.09 -20.66
C ARG A 262 6.20 3.90 -21.25
N LYS A 263 7.54 3.97 -21.27
CA LYS A 263 8.40 2.89 -21.77
C LYS A 263 8.26 1.63 -20.91
N GLN A 264 8.16 1.77 -19.59
CA GLN A 264 8.00 0.63 -18.67
C GLN A 264 6.59 0.02 -18.75
N PHE A 265 5.57 0.79 -19.17
CA PHE A 265 4.23 0.28 -19.44
C PHE A 265 4.04 -0.32 -20.84
N ALA A 266 5.03 -0.25 -21.73
CA ALA A 266 4.87 -0.75 -23.09
C ALA A 266 4.50 -2.26 -23.10
N GLY A 267 3.33 -2.58 -23.65
CA GLY A 267 2.82 -3.96 -23.72
C GLY A 267 2.34 -4.55 -22.37
N CYS A 268 2.12 -3.73 -21.34
CA CYS A 268 1.68 -4.22 -20.05
C CYS A 268 0.24 -4.78 -20.09
N GLU A 269 -0.63 -4.29 -20.98
CA GLU A 269 -2.07 -4.63 -21.00
C GLU A 269 -2.33 -6.12 -21.26
N GLU A 270 -1.63 -6.71 -22.23
CA GLU A 270 -1.78 -8.13 -22.56
C GLU A 270 -1.20 -9.02 -21.45
N LYS A 271 -0.02 -8.67 -20.93
CA LYS A 271 0.67 -9.43 -19.88
C LYS A 271 -0.14 -9.43 -18.57
N THR A 272 -0.63 -8.26 -18.17
CA THR A 272 -1.40 -8.12 -16.93
C THR A 272 -2.78 -8.76 -17.03
N GLN A 273 -3.45 -8.68 -18.19
CA GLN A 273 -4.69 -9.43 -18.41
C GLN A 273 -4.48 -10.93 -18.31
N LYS A 274 -3.43 -11.45 -18.95
CA LYS A 274 -3.08 -12.87 -18.88
C LYS A 274 -2.81 -13.28 -17.43
N ALA A 275 -2.02 -12.49 -16.69
CA ALA A 275 -1.73 -12.77 -15.28
C ALA A 275 -3.01 -12.81 -14.43
N ILE A 276 -3.94 -11.87 -14.61
CA ILE A 276 -5.23 -11.86 -13.93
C ILE A 276 -6.07 -13.10 -14.27
N ALA A 277 -6.17 -13.45 -15.56
CA ALA A 277 -6.94 -14.62 -15.98
C ALA A 277 -6.33 -15.93 -15.46
N ASP A 278 -5.00 -16.06 -15.51
CA ASP A 278 -4.28 -17.22 -14.99
C ASP A 278 -4.47 -17.35 -13.47
N ALA A 279 -4.35 -16.25 -12.72
CA ALA A 279 -4.58 -16.24 -11.27
C ALA A 279 -6.05 -16.54 -10.92
N ALA A 280 -7.00 -15.94 -11.64
CA ALA A 280 -8.42 -16.20 -11.47
C ALA A 280 -8.77 -17.68 -11.67
N SER A 281 -8.16 -18.34 -12.66
CA SER A 281 -8.40 -19.76 -12.95
C SER A 281 -8.01 -20.73 -11.83
N LYS A 282 -7.18 -20.27 -10.87
CA LYS A 282 -6.75 -21.05 -9.71
C LYS A 282 -7.69 -20.88 -8.50
N ILE A 283 -8.63 -19.93 -8.55
CA ILE A 283 -9.59 -19.69 -7.49
C ILE A 283 -10.66 -20.80 -7.53
N PRO A 284 -10.90 -21.54 -6.43
CA PRO A 284 -11.93 -22.56 -6.41
C PRO A 284 -13.32 -21.95 -6.63
N ALA A 285 -14.05 -22.41 -7.66
CA ALA A 285 -15.36 -21.85 -8.01
C ALA A 285 -16.37 -21.88 -6.85
N LYS A 286 -16.22 -22.86 -5.94
CA LYS A 286 -17.06 -23.01 -4.74
C LYS A 286 -17.00 -21.81 -3.77
N LEU A 287 -15.92 -21.03 -3.77
CA LEU A 287 -15.82 -19.82 -2.94
C LEU A 287 -16.76 -18.72 -3.43
N LEU A 288 -17.13 -18.77 -4.72
CA LEU A 288 -18.01 -17.80 -5.38
C LEU A 288 -19.44 -18.33 -5.53
N LYS A 289 -19.78 -19.36 -4.76
CA LYS A 289 -21.09 -20.00 -4.81
C LYS A 289 -22.17 -19.07 -4.26
N ASN A 290 -23.26 -18.94 -5.01
CA ASN A 290 -24.41 -18.11 -4.73
C ASN A 290 -24.12 -16.60 -4.62
N LEU A 291 -22.96 -16.15 -5.11
CA LEU A 291 -22.70 -14.73 -5.29
C LEU A 291 -23.31 -14.32 -6.62
N PHE A 292 -24.16 -13.29 -6.61
CA PHE A 292 -24.85 -12.77 -7.80
C PHE A 292 -25.05 -11.26 -7.64
N ASP A 293 -25.34 -10.58 -8.75
CA ASP A 293 -25.74 -9.18 -8.70
C ASP A 293 -27.13 -9.03 -8.10
N GLU A 294 -27.30 -7.99 -7.29
CA GLU A 294 -28.58 -7.61 -6.71
C GLU A 294 -29.09 -6.34 -7.40
N ARG A 295 -30.22 -6.46 -8.13
CA ARG A 295 -30.70 -5.35 -8.96
C ARG A 295 -30.94 -4.06 -8.18
N TYR A 296 -31.53 -4.19 -7.00
CA TYR A 296 -31.89 -3.06 -6.14
C TYR A 296 -30.80 -2.65 -5.17
N ASP A 297 -29.69 -3.39 -5.14
CA ASP A 297 -28.55 -3.12 -4.28
C ASP A 297 -27.25 -3.42 -5.02
N PRO A 298 -26.90 -2.61 -6.04
CA PRO A 298 -25.71 -2.86 -6.85
C PRO A 298 -24.42 -2.75 -6.03
N PHE A 299 -24.45 -2.12 -4.85
CA PHE A 299 -23.30 -1.97 -3.95
C PHE A 299 -23.06 -3.20 -3.06
N HIS A 300 -24.04 -4.10 -2.94
CA HIS A 300 -23.89 -5.41 -2.31
C HIS A 300 -24.05 -6.56 -3.33
N GLY A 301 -23.75 -6.28 -4.61
CA GLY A 301 -23.79 -7.24 -5.72
C GLY A 301 -22.64 -8.26 -5.73
N PHE A 302 -22.39 -8.88 -6.89
CA PHE A 302 -21.33 -9.87 -7.01
C PHE A 302 -19.94 -9.29 -6.75
N ALA A 303 -19.64 -8.11 -7.33
CA ALA A 303 -18.32 -7.49 -7.25
C ALA A 303 -17.90 -7.21 -5.80
N ASP A 304 -18.78 -6.63 -5.00
CA ASP A 304 -18.54 -6.32 -3.59
C ASP A 304 -18.27 -7.58 -2.76
N LYS A 305 -19.13 -8.60 -2.89
CA LYS A 305 -18.98 -9.87 -2.17
C LYS A 305 -17.76 -10.68 -2.62
N ALA A 306 -17.42 -10.62 -3.91
CA ALA A 306 -16.28 -11.35 -4.47
C ALA A 306 -14.95 -10.66 -4.12
N ALA A 307 -14.90 -9.34 -4.12
CA ALA A 307 -13.67 -8.56 -3.92
C ALA A 307 -12.77 -9.07 -2.78
N PRO A 308 -13.23 -9.22 -1.53
CA PRO A 308 -12.39 -9.72 -0.43
C PRO A 308 -11.88 -11.14 -0.68
N ILE A 309 -12.73 -12.03 -1.21
CA ILE A 309 -12.35 -13.41 -1.53
C ILE A 309 -11.21 -13.45 -2.55
N LEU A 310 -11.27 -12.57 -3.56
CA LEU A 310 -10.30 -12.52 -4.65
C LEU A 310 -8.95 -11.97 -4.17
N VAL A 311 -8.94 -10.83 -3.48
CA VAL A 311 -7.69 -10.18 -3.05
C VAL A 311 -7.02 -10.89 -1.88
N ASP A 312 -7.72 -11.78 -1.17
CA ASP A 312 -7.12 -12.68 -0.17
C ASP A 312 -6.33 -13.84 -0.81
N GLN A 313 -6.47 -14.06 -2.12
CA GLN A 313 -5.63 -15.02 -2.85
C GLN A 313 -4.32 -14.36 -3.30
N ALA A 314 -3.18 -14.82 -2.77
CA ALA A 314 -1.89 -14.17 -2.96
C ALA A 314 -1.48 -13.94 -4.43
N GLU A 315 -1.64 -14.93 -5.29
CA GLU A 315 -1.34 -14.77 -6.73
C GLU A 315 -2.29 -13.78 -7.42
N PHE A 316 -3.57 -13.81 -7.06
CA PHE A 316 -4.55 -12.89 -7.62
C PHE A 316 -4.30 -11.46 -7.16
N ASN A 317 -3.96 -11.26 -5.88
CA ASN A 317 -3.61 -9.96 -5.31
C ASN A 317 -2.46 -9.29 -6.09
N LEU A 318 -1.39 -10.04 -6.36
CA LEU A 318 -0.26 -9.56 -7.17
C LEU A 318 -0.68 -9.26 -8.62
N ALA A 319 -1.40 -10.17 -9.28
CA ALA A 319 -1.86 -9.95 -10.65
C ALA A 319 -2.80 -8.72 -10.74
N ALA A 320 -3.67 -8.52 -9.75
CA ALA A 320 -4.55 -7.37 -9.64
C ALA A 320 -3.79 -6.07 -9.42
N THR A 321 -2.72 -6.10 -8.62
CA THR A 321 -1.81 -4.97 -8.44
C THR A 321 -1.22 -4.56 -9.79
N ALA A 322 -0.61 -5.50 -10.52
CA ALA A 322 -0.02 -5.21 -11.82
C ALA A 322 -1.05 -4.69 -12.84
N TYR A 323 -2.25 -5.31 -12.87
CA TYR A 323 -3.33 -4.90 -13.75
C TYR A 323 -3.79 -3.47 -13.45
N THR A 324 -4.04 -3.15 -12.17
CA THR A 324 -4.57 -1.85 -11.76
C THR A 324 -3.60 -0.73 -12.09
N LEU A 325 -2.30 -0.95 -11.90
CA LEU A 325 -1.28 0.05 -12.22
C LEU A 325 -1.08 0.25 -13.72
N CYS A 326 -1.21 -0.82 -14.50
CA CYS A 326 -1.13 -0.76 -15.96
C CYS A 326 -2.38 -0.14 -16.61
N GLN A 327 -3.57 -0.46 -16.08
CA GLN A 327 -4.88 -0.13 -16.67
C GLN A 327 -5.80 0.60 -15.66
N PRO A 328 -5.38 1.70 -15.01
CA PRO A 328 -6.12 2.31 -13.91
C PRO A 328 -7.45 2.95 -14.32
N LYS A 329 -7.68 3.13 -15.63
CA LYS A 329 -8.88 3.79 -16.17
C LYS A 329 -9.96 2.82 -16.62
N THR A 330 -9.66 1.52 -16.71
CA THR A 330 -10.65 0.50 -17.10
C THR A 330 -11.57 0.19 -15.92
N ALA A 331 -12.74 -0.38 -16.18
CA ALA A 331 -13.69 -0.70 -15.13
C ALA A 331 -13.16 -1.82 -14.21
N ILE A 332 -12.51 -2.82 -14.80
CA ILE A 332 -11.79 -3.86 -14.04
C ILE A 332 -10.68 -3.24 -13.20
N GLY A 333 -9.90 -2.30 -13.76
CA GLY A 333 -8.80 -1.64 -13.04
C GLY A 333 -9.30 -0.86 -11.83
N ALA A 334 -10.38 -0.09 -12.00
CA ALA A 334 -11.01 0.64 -10.91
C ALA A 334 -11.58 -0.30 -9.83
N TYR A 335 -12.27 -1.38 -10.24
CA TYR A 335 -12.80 -2.40 -9.32
C TYR A 335 -11.69 -3.05 -8.48
N LEU A 336 -10.64 -3.54 -9.15
CA LEU A 336 -9.51 -4.19 -8.49
C LEU A 336 -8.73 -3.20 -7.60
N GLY A 337 -8.55 -1.95 -8.04
CA GLY A 337 -7.95 -0.90 -7.22
C GLY A 337 -8.75 -0.64 -5.94
N GLY A 338 -10.08 -0.58 -6.03
CA GLY A 338 -10.95 -0.46 -4.86
C GLY A 338 -10.85 -1.66 -3.92
N ALA A 339 -10.82 -2.88 -4.45
CA ALA A 339 -10.64 -4.09 -3.66
C ALA A 339 -9.27 -4.14 -2.95
N LEU A 340 -8.20 -3.76 -3.65
CA LEU A 340 -6.85 -3.69 -3.08
C LEU A 340 -6.71 -2.58 -2.03
N TYR A 341 -7.40 -1.46 -2.21
CA TYR A 341 -7.39 -0.33 -1.28
C TYR A 341 -7.91 -0.71 0.13
N LEU A 342 -8.80 -1.70 0.22
CA LEU A 342 -9.44 -2.11 1.48
C LEU A 342 -8.68 -3.20 2.25
N ASN A 343 -7.57 -3.74 1.71
CA ASN A 343 -6.83 -4.84 2.32
C ASN A 343 -5.33 -4.49 2.46
N PRO A 344 -4.62 -4.89 3.53
CA PRO A 344 -3.19 -4.66 3.63
C PRO A 344 -2.32 -5.27 2.52
N GLY A 345 -2.86 -6.21 1.73
CA GLY A 345 -2.26 -6.69 0.49
C GLY A 345 -1.15 -7.72 0.67
N LEU A 346 -0.86 -8.43 -0.42
CA LEU A 346 0.07 -9.58 -0.43
C LEU A 346 1.26 -9.32 -1.35
N ARG A 347 1.70 -8.06 -1.43
CA ARG A 347 2.81 -7.61 -2.28
C ARG A 347 4.14 -8.27 -1.91
N GLY A 348 4.42 -8.40 -0.63
CA GLY A 348 5.65 -8.99 -0.11
C GLY A 348 5.48 -9.50 1.32
N PRO A 349 6.60 -9.90 1.96
CA PRO A 349 6.57 -10.46 3.31
C PRO A 349 6.01 -9.47 4.36
N ARG A 350 6.27 -8.16 4.24
CA ARG A 350 5.80 -7.17 5.24
C ARG A 350 4.30 -6.94 5.15
N THR A 351 3.78 -6.73 3.93
CA THR A 351 2.34 -6.57 3.72
C THR A 351 1.61 -7.87 4.05
N ALA A 352 2.18 -9.05 3.74
CA ALA A 352 1.61 -10.33 4.13
C ALA A 352 1.56 -10.54 5.65
N ALA A 353 2.59 -10.09 6.39
CA ALA A 353 2.55 -10.05 7.85
C ALA A 353 1.35 -9.21 8.33
N PHE A 354 1.18 -8.03 7.73
CA PHE A 354 0.10 -7.13 8.10
C PHE A 354 -1.28 -7.72 7.75
N THR A 355 -1.46 -8.29 6.55
CA THR A 355 -2.70 -8.99 6.16
C THR A 355 -3.03 -10.12 7.13
N ALA A 356 -2.05 -10.94 7.52
CA ALA A 356 -2.28 -12.03 8.49
C ALA A 356 -2.79 -11.51 9.85
N ILE A 357 -2.19 -10.43 10.38
CA ILE A 357 -2.66 -9.77 11.61
C ILE A 357 -4.04 -9.14 11.40
N PHE A 358 -4.29 -8.54 10.23
CA PHE A 358 -5.53 -7.85 9.93
C PHE A 358 -6.75 -8.77 9.95
N HIS A 359 -6.60 -10.01 9.45
CA HIS A 359 -7.67 -11.02 9.47
C HIS A 359 -7.82 -11.75 10.80
N GLN A 360 -6.92 -11.52 11.75
CA GLN A 360 -6.97 -12.16 13.07
C GLN A 360 -7.64 -11.23 14.10
N GLU A 361 -8.46 -11.83 14.95
CA GLU A 361 -8.95 -11.21 16.19
C GLU A 361 -8.01 -11.61 17.34
N PHE A 362 -7.62 -10.63 18.15
CA PHE A 362 -6.78 -10.80 19.33
C PHE A 362 -7.58 -10.33 20.54
N ALA A 363 -8.00 -11.27 21.38
CA ALA A 363 -8.65 -10.96 22.64
C ALA A 363 -7.58 -10.61 23.68
N LEU A 364 -7.59 -9.36 24.14
CA LEU A 364 -6.73 -8.89 25.22
C LEU A 364 -7.39 -9.15 26.58
N ASP A 365 -6.58 -9.46 27.59
CA ASP A 365 -6.97 -9.50 29.01
C ASP A 365 -6.92 -8.10 29.66
N ASP A 366 -6.52 -7.07 28.91
CA ASP A 366 -6.57 -5.68 29.35
C ASP A 366 -8.02 -5.13 29.35
N THR A 367 -8.58 -4.90 30.53
CA THR A 367 -9.91 -4.30 30.68
C THR A 367 -10.07 -2.90 30.06
N GLN A 368 -8.97 -2.19 29.76
CA GLN A 368 -8.98 -0.88 29.10
C GLN A 368 -8.89 -0.97 27.57
N LEU A 369 -8.37 -2.08 27.03
CA LEU A 369 -8.20 -2.31 25.60
C LEU A 369 -8.82 -3.64 25.20
N LYS A 370 -9.93 -3.60 24.46
CA LYS A 370 -10.61 -4.83 24.03
C LYS A 370 -9.91 -5.58 22.90
N GLU A 371 -9.06 -4.89 22.14
CA GLU A 371 -8.40 -5.43 20.95
C GLU A 371 -7.04 -4.78 20.71
N VAL A 372 -6.17 -5.51 20.01
CA VAL A 372 -4.91 -4.97 19.50
C VAL A 372 -5.20 -3.92 18.44
N LYS A 373 -4.67 -2.71 18.64
CA LYS A 373 -4.81 -1.62 17.68
C LYS A 373 -4.04 -1.92 16.40
N LYS A 374 -4.76 -1.96 15.28
CA LYS A 374 -4.19 -2.13 13.94
C LYS A 374 -3.79 -0.74 13.38
N PRO A 375 -2.62 -0.59 12.76
CA PRO A 375 -2.22 0.67 12.15
C PRO A 375 -3.17 0.98 10.99
N ARG A 376 -3.35 2.27 10.70
CA ARG A 376 -4.05 2.66 9.47
C ARG A 376 -3.21 2.22 8.28
N MET A 377 -3.86 1.65 7.28
CA MET A 377 -3.19 1.39 6.00
C MET A 377 -2.70 2.73 5.44
N GLY A 378 -1.41 2.81 5.15
CA GLY A 378 -0.85 3.92 4.42
C GLY A 378 -1.49 3.98 3.03
N ALA A 379 -1.43 5.14 2.39
CA ALA A 379 -1.96 5.25 1.05
C ALA A 379 -0.99 4.54 0.07
N ARG A 380 -1.52 4.06 -1.06
CA ARG A 380 -0.91 3.06 -1.95
C ARG A 380 -1.06 3.48 -3.41
N PRO A 381 -0.38 2.82 -4.37
CA PRO A 381 -0.40 3.26 -5.77
C PRO A 381 -1.74 2.98 -6.50
N TYR A 382 -2.76 2.49 -5.78
CA TYR A 382 -4.13 2.31 -6.27
C TYR A 382 -5.12 3.13 -5.43
N THR A 383 -6.17 3.62 -6.07
CA THR A 383 -7.19 4.48 -5.45
C THR A 383 -8.44 3.68 -5.09
N ALA A 384 -9.26 4.25 -4.21
CA ALA A 384 -10.63 3.78 -4.04
C ALA A 384 -11.35 3.73 -5.40
N GLY A 385 -12.14 2.69 -5.59
CA GLY A 385 -12.93 2.44 -6.78
C GLY A 385 -14.33 1.95 -6.40
N SER A 386 -15.20 1.81 -7.39
CA SER A 386 -16.53 1.25 -7.16
C SER A 386 -16.49 -0.26 -7.14
N THR A 387 -17.07 -0.87 -6.11
CA THR A 387 -17.41 -2.30 -6.06
C THR A 387 -18.84 -2.57 -6.54
N SER A 388 -19.49 -1.59 -7.16
CA SER A 388 -20.82 -1.78 -7.71
C SER A 388 -20.81 -2.70 -8.93
N SER A 389 -21.82 -3.57 -9.01
CA SER A 389 -21.94 -4.51 -10.12
C SER A 389 -23.36 -4.67 -10.63
N PHE A 390 -23.45 -4.95 -11.93
CA PHE A 390 -24.69 -5.05 -12.68
C PHE A 390 -24.61 -6.22 -13.65
N GLY A 391 -25.71 -6.93 -13.83
CA GLY A 391 -25.70 -8.14 -14.62
C GLY A 391 -27.07 -8.72 -14.87
N GLY A 392 -27.09 -9.78 -15.66
CA GLY A 392 -28.30 -10.47 -16.03
C GLY A 392 -28.03 -11.56 -17.07
N VAL A 393 -29.11 -12.18 -17.55
CA VAL A 393 -29.00 -13.22 -18.58
C VAL A 393 -28.89 -12.54 -19.94
N LEU A 394 -27.80 -12.76 -20.66
CA LEU A 394 -27.61 -12.16 -21.98
C LEU A 394 -28.62 -12.73 -22.99
N LYS A 395 -29.35 -11.85 -23.69
CA LYS A 395 -30.14 -12.20 -24.88
C LYS A 395 -29.29 -12.11 -26.13
N SER A 396 -28.61 -10.97 -26.34
CA SER A 396 -27.73 -10.73 -27.48
C SER A 396 -26.85 -9.51 -27.26
N PHE A 397 -25.76 -9.42 -28.02
CA PHE A 397 -25.02 -8.17 -28.22
C PHE A 397 -25.44 -7.52 -29.52
N THR A 398 -25.57 -6.20 -29.52
CA THR A 398 -25.67 -5.38 -30.73
C THR A 398 -24.46 -4.45 -30.85
N PRO A 399 -24.03 -4.07 -32.06
CA PRO A 399 -22.96 -3.08 -32.23
C PRO A 399 -23.30 -1.78 -31.49
N GLY A 400 -22.29 -1.17 -30.86
CA GLY A 400 -22.41 0.19 -30.34
C GLY A 400 -22.65 1.21 -31.46
N GLY A 401 -23.36 2.30 -31.15
CA GLY A 401 -23.50 3.44 -32.05
C GLY A 401 -22.16 4.17 -32.29
N SER A 402 -22.18 5.25 -33.08
CA SER A 402 -21.00 6.08 -33.40
C SER A 402 -20.23 6.54 -32.16
N ASP A 403 -20.94 6.75 -31.06
CA ASP A 403 -20.43 7.32 -29.81
C ASP A 403 -19.91 6.24 -28.85
N ALA A 404 -19.96 4.96 -29.27
CA ALA A 404 -19.61 3.77 -28.50
C ALA A 404 -18.58 2.89 -29.23
N LYS A 405 -17.61 3.51 -29.93
CA LYS A 405 -16.51 2.79 -30.58
C LYS A 405 -15.78 1.88 -29.56
N GLY A 406 -15.58 0.62 -29.93
CA GLY A 406 -14.97 -0.40 -29.06
C GLY A 406 -15.91 -0.95 -27.98
N LYS A 407 -17.22 -0.69 -28.06
CA LYS A 407 -18.23 -1.20 -27.12
C LYS A 407 -19.34 -1.98 -27.85
N LYS A 408 -19.96 -2.92 -27.13
CA LYS A 408 -21.17 -3.66 -27.55
C LYS A 408 -22.31 -3.37 -26.58
N ILE A 409 -23.53 -3.26 -27.09
CA ILE A 409 -24.72 -3.07 -26.25
C ILE A 409 -25.23 -4.44 -25.82
N ALA A 410 -25.24 -4.69 -24.51
CA ALA A 410 -25.78 -5.90 -23.91
C ALA A 410 -27.30 -5.80 -23.82
N ASN A 411 -28.02 -6.63 -24.58
CA ASN A 411 -29.46 -6.77 -24.46
C ASN A 411 -29.74 -7.95 -23.54
N LEU A 412 -30.47 -7.73 -22.45
CA LEU A 412 -30.78 -8.77 -21.47
C LEU A 412 -32.07 -9.51 -21.79
N GLN A 413 -32.19 -10.74 -21.30
CA GLN A 413 -33.45 -11.46 -21.27
C GLN A 413 -34.39 -10.79 -20.28
N GLN A 414 -35.67 -10.78 -20.62
CA GLN A 414 -36.67 -10.12 -19.80
C GLN A 414 -36.78 -10.79 -18.42
N THR A 415 -36.70 -10.01 -17.36
CA THR A 415 -36.90 -10.48 -15.98
C THR A 415 -38.24 -9.95 -15.49
N LEU A 416 -39.24 -10.82 -15.36
CA LEU A 416 -40.55 -10.43 -14.86
C LEU A 416 -40.68 -10.84 -13.40
N ILE A 417 -41.10 -9.93 -12.52
CA ILE A 417 -41.50 -10.29 -11.16
C ILE A 417 -43.00 -10.14 -10.99
N LYS A 418 -43.56 -10.99 -10.12
CA LYS A 418 -44.96 -10.94 -9.72
C LYS A 418 -45.03 -10.47 -8.28
N GLN A 419 -45.70 -9.34 -8.05
CA GLN A 419 -45.88 -8.77 -6.71
C GLN A 419 -47.35 -8.57 -6.44
N GLU A 420 -47.77 -8.83 -5.20
CA GLU A 420 -49.10 -8.47 -4.76
C GLU A 420 -49.12 -6.97 -4.45
N GLU A 421 -49.94 -6.24 -5.20
CA GLU A 421 -50.06 -4.80 -5.06
C GLU A 421 -51.51 -4.40 -4.88
N CYS A 422 -51.71 -3.27 -4.22
CA CYS A 422 -53.01 -2.65 -4.16
C CYS A 422 -53.37 -2.02 -5.50
N VAL A 423 -54.30 -2.62 -6.24
CA VAL A 423 -54.74 -2.13 -7.55
C VAL A 423 -55.99 -1.26 -7.46
N LYS A 424 -56.61 -1.18 -6.29
CA LYS A 424 -57.71 -0.26 -5.99
C LYS A 424 -57.66 0.10 -4.51
N SER A 425 -57.63 1.39 -4.21
CA SER A 425 -57.68 1.93 -2.85
C SER A 425 -58.65 3.11 -2.75
N HIS A 426 -59.04 3.42 -1.52
CA HIS A 426 -59.69 4.67 -1.17
C HIS A 426 -58.97 5.35 -0.01
N SER A 427 -59.08 6.67 0.08
CA SER A 427 -58.62 7.43 1.25
C SER A 427 -59.73 7.52 2.28
N THR A 428 -59.37 7.34 3.56
CA THR A 428 -60.29 7.56 4.67
C THR A 428 -60.20 9.02 5.15
N GLY A 429 -61.08 9.43 6.07
CA GLY A 429 -60.97 10.74 6.73
C GLY A 429 -59.87 10.82 7.79
N ARG A 430 -59.12 9.74 8.05
CA ARG A 430 -58.06 9.70 9.07
C ARG A 430 -56.76 10.23 8.50
N ILE A 431 -56.07 11.08 9.27
CA ILE A 431 -54.75 11.58 8.90
C ILE A 431 -53.71 10.49 9.18
N ALA A 432 -52.95 10.07 8.17
CA ALA A 432 -51.85 9.12 8.30
C ALA A 432 -50.53 9.83 8.64
N ARG A 433 -50.24 10.95 7.98
CA ARG A 433 -49.12 11.83 8.35
C ARG A 433 -49.35 13.27 7.88
N ILE A 434 -48.64 14.20 8.51
CA ILE A 434 -48.44 15.56 7.99
C ILE A 434 -46.97 15.66 7.60
N THR A 435 -46.73 16.00 6.34
CA THR A 435 -45.38 16.13 5.78
C THR A 435 -44.70 17.42 6.26
N PRO A 436 -43.36 17.56 6.15
CA PRO A 436 -42.64 18.76 6.58
C PRO A 436 -43.06 20.05 5.86
N ASN A 437 -43.62 19.96 4.65
CA ASN A 437 -44.21 21.07 3.90
C ASN A 437 -45.67 21.38 4.28
N GLY A 438 -46.21 20.74 5.33
CA GLY A 438 -47.56 20.98 5.84
C GLY A 438 -48.68 20.23 5.10
N GLU A 439 -48.35 19.35 4.14
CA GLU A 439 -49.34 18.58 3.41
C GLU A 439 -49.85 17.41 4.27
N VAL A 440 -51.17 17.37 4.46
CA VAL A 440 -51.88 16.31 5.20
C VAL A 440 -52.11 15.13 4.27
N GLN A 441 -51.51 13.99 4.58
CA GLN A 441 -51.72 12.74 3.87
C GLN A 441 -52.69 11.86 4.68
N TYR A 442 -53.81 11.53 4.05
CA TYR A 442 -54.86 10.68 4.63
C TYR A 442 -54.51 9.20 4.51
N GLU A 443 -55.01 8.40 5.45
CA GLU A 443 -54.89 6.94 5.45
C GLU A 443 -55.50 6.36 4.17
N GLN A 444 -54.73 5.53 3.48
CA GLN A 444 -55.15 4.79 2.30
C GLN A 444 -55.49 3.35 2.71
N VAL A 445 -56.72 2.91 2.43
CA VAL A 445 -57.15 1.53 2.64
C VAL A 445 -57.20 0.83 1.29
N CYS A 446 -56.57 -0.35 1.22
CA CYS A 446 -56.60 -1.16 0.02
C CYS A 446 -57.93 -1.91 -0.11
N ASP A 447 -58.69 -1.59 -1.17
CA ASP A 447 -59.97 -2.26 -1.48
C ASP A 447 -59.76 -3.55 -2.26
N LYS A 448 -58.69 -3.64 -3.03
CA LYS A 448 -58.38 -4.81 -3.86
C LYS A 448 -56.88 -4.94 -4.07
N ALA A 449 -56.34 -6.07 -3.62
CA ALA A 449 -55.02 -6.54 -3.99
C ALA A 449 -55.09 -7.39 -5.27
N ALA A 450 -54.07 -7.31 -6.12
CA ALA A 450 -53.89 -8.21 -7.24
C ALA A 450 -52.41 -8.48 -7.49
N ILE A 451 -52.10 -9.62 -8.11
CA ILE A 451 -50.75 -9.93 -8.55
C ILE A 451 -50.45 -9.13 -9.84
N VAL A 452 -49.60 -8.13 -9.73
CA VAL A 452 -49.10 -7.32 -10.85
C VAL A 452 -47.78 -7.90 -11.33
N THR A 453 -47.60 -7.94 -12.66
CA THR A 453 -46.33 -8.37 -13.27
C THR A 453 -45.54 -7.14 -13.69
N HIS A 454 -44.35 -6.96 -13.12
CA HIS A 454 -43.46 -5.84 -13.42
C HIS A 454 -42.27 -6.31 -14.25
N ASP A 455 -41.89 -5.51 -15.24
CA ASP A 455 -40.65 -5.70 -15.97
C ASP A 455 -39.46 -5.19 -15.16
N HIS A 456 -38.66 -6.13 -14.70
CA HIS A 456 -37.48 -5.92 -13.90
C HIS A 456 -36.17 -6.11 -14.67
N THR A 457 -36.22 -5.99 -15.99
CA THR A 457 -35.03 -6.06 -16.83
C THR A 457 -34.22 -4.77 -16.68
N TRP A 458 -32.89 -4.88 -16.56
CA TRP A 458 -32.05 -3.69 -16.71
C TRP A 458 -32.13 -3.15 -18.13
N ASP A 459 -32.09 -1.82 -18.27
CA ASP A 459 -31.96 -1.20 -19.58
C ASP A 459 -30.68 -1.69 -20.28
N PRO A 460 -30.68 -1.80 -21.62
CA PRO A 460 -29.47 -2.16 -22.35
C PRO A 460 -28.32 -1.20 -22.04
N PHE A 461 -27.13 -1.74 -21.80
CA PHE A 461 -25.95 -0.94 -21.46
C PHE A 461 -24.72 -1.36 -22.27
N ALA A 462 -23.77 -0.43 -22.41
CA ALA A 462 -22.56 -0.63 -23.20
C ALA A 462 -21.47 -1.34 -22.40
N VAL A 463 -20.94 -2.42 -22.97
CA VAL A 463 -19.87 -3.26 -22.41
C VAL A 463 -18.65 -3.19 -23.33
N SER A 464 -17.44 -3.24 -22.77
CA SER A 464 -16.20 -3.25 -23.56
C SER A 464 -16.19 -4.44 -24.53
N GLU A 465 -15.75 -4.20 -25.77
CA GLU A 465 -15.75 -5.24 -26.80
C GLU A 465 -14.89 -6.44 -26.41
N ARG A 466 -13.78 -6.19 -25.71
CA ARG A 466 -12.87 -7.21 -25.18
C ARG A 466 -13.60 -8.17 -24.25
N SER A 467 -14.22 -7.65 -23.18
CA SER A 467 -14.87 -8.48 -22.16
C SER A 467 -16.20 -9.08 -22.65
N ALA A 468 -16.87 -8.44 -23.61
CA ALA A 468 -18.07 -8.99 -24.25
C ALA A 468 -17.83 -10.34 -24.96
N THR A 469 -16.60 -10.63 -25.39
CA THR A 469 -16.26 -11.94 -26.00
C THR A 469 -16.36 -13.11 -25.02
N TRP A 470 -16.42 -12.85 -23.72
CA TRP A 470 -16.50 -13.88 -22.68
C TRP A 470 -17.91 -14.42 -22.46
N VAL A 471 -18.94 -13.69 -22.92
CA VAL A 471 -20.35 -14.02 -22.64
C VAL A 471 -21.06 -14.47 -23.92
N LYS A 472 -21.78 -15.58 -23.83
CA LYS A 472 -22.64 -16.11 -24.89
C LYS A 472 -24.12 -15.88 -24.55
N PRO A 473 -25.01 -15.77 -25.56
CA PRO A 473 -26.45 -15.74 -25.33
C PRO A 473 -26.92 -16.88 -24.41
N GLY A 474 -27.79 -16.55 -23.46
CA GLY A 474 -28.33 -17.48 -22.45
C GLY A 474 -27.48 -17.63 -21.19
N GLN A 475 -26.28 -17.08 -21.15
CA GLN A 475 -25.44 -17.06 -19.95
C GLN A 475 -25.81 -15.89 -19.04
N LEU A 476 -25.73 -16.12 -17.73
CA LEU A 476 -25.77 -15.07 -16.73
C LEU A 476 -24.36 -14.48 -16.62
N PHE A 477 -24.24 -13.17 -16.48
CA PHE A 477 -22.97 -12.47 -16.31
C PHE A 477 -23.11 -11.30 -15.34
N SER A 478 -21.98 -10.86 -14.79
CA SER A 478 -21.85 -9.68 -13.94
C SER A 478 -20.80 -8.73 -14.53
N THR A 479 -21.02 -7.43 -14.39
CA THR A 479 -20.17 -6.36 -14.88
C THR A 479 -19.87 -5.34 -13.78
N VAL A 480 -18.76 -4.62 -13.93
CA VAL A 480 -18.43 -3.43 -13.14
C VAL A 480 -18.31 -2.23 -14.07
N GLY A 481 -18.53 -1.03 -13.53
CA GLY A 481 -18.52 0.21 -14.31
C GLY A 481 -17.49 1.22 -13.82
N ALA A 482 -16.79 1.87 -14.75
CA ALA A 482 -16.00 3.07 -14.49
C ALA A 482 -16.01 3.98 -15.72
N ASN A 483 -16.08 5.30 -15.51
CA ASN A 483 -15.96 6.30 -16.58
C ASN A 483 -16.90 6.07 -17.80
N GLY A 484 -18.11 5.55 -17.56
CA GLY A 484 -19.08 5.25 -18.63
C GLY A 484 -18.74 4.03 -19.49
N GLU A 485 -17.86 3.15 -19.00
CA GLU A 485 -17.55 1.85 -19.59
C GLU A 485 -17.89 0.74 -18.59
N MET A 486 -18.59 -0.29 -19.05
CA MET A 486 -18.82 -1.52 -18.29
C MET A 486 -17.92 -2.63 -18.80
N GLU A 487 -17.42 -3.47 -17.91
CA GLU A 487 -16.65 -4.65 -18.27
C GLU A 487 -17.18 -5.88 -17.55
N VAL A 488 -17.25 -7.01 -18.26
CA VAL A 488 -17.65 -8.29 -17.68
C VAL A 488 -16.59 -8.75 -16.70
N ILE A 489 -17.00 -9.14 -15.49
CA ILE A 489 -16.10 -9.67 -14.46
C ILE A 489 -16.36 -11.14 -14.14
N ALA A 490 -17.58 -11.63 -14.36
CA ALA A 490 -17.93 -13.03 -14.11
C ALA A 490 -19.00 -13.53 -15.08
N VAL A 491 -18.95 -14.83 -15.41
CA VAL A 491 -19.91 -15.50 -16.28
C VAL A 491 -20.28 -16.85 -15.70
N TRP A 492 -21.59 -17.12 -15.64
CA TRP A 492 -22.19 -18.38 -15.26
C TRP A 492 -22.60 -19.15 -16.51
N SER A 493 -22.36 -20.46 -16.51
CA SER A 493 -22.66 -21.33 -17.65
C SER A 493 -24.13 -21.32 -18.07
N SER A 494 -25.04 -20.99 -17.14
CA SER A 494 -26.47 -20.77 -17.36
C SER A 494 -27.09 -19.95 -16.23
N LYS A 495 -28.33 -19.50 -16.41
CA LYS A 495 -29.09 -18.77 -15.36
C LYS A 495 -29.38 -19.57 -14.09
N THR A 496 -29.25 -20.89 -14.12
CA THR A 496 -29.47 -21.78 -12.97
C THR A 496 -28.17 -22.25 -12.31
N ALA A 497 -27.02 -21.89 -12.89
CA ALA A 497 -25.73 -22.24 -12.30
C ALA A 497 -25.53 -21.49 -10.98
N LYS A 498 -25.04 -22.21 -9.96
CA LYS A 498 -24.84 -21.66 -8.61
C LYS A 498 -23.51 -20.95 -8.42
N GLN A 499 -22.60 -21.04 -9.38
CA GLN A 499 -21.26 -20.47 -9.30
C GLN A 499 -20.79 -20.09 -10.72
N PRO A 500 -19.94 -19.07 -10.85
CA PRO A 500 -19.39 -18.70 -12.14
C PRO A 500 -18.52 -19.82 -12.72
N SER A 501 -18.47 -19.88 -14.04
CA SER A 501 -17.56 -20.74 -14.82
C SER A 501 -16.36 -19.96 -15.37
N LEU A 502 -16.47 -18.63 -15.44
CA LEU A 502 -15.39 -17.73 -15.85
C LEU A 502 -15.37 -16.52 -14.92
N LEU A 503 -14.17 -16.07 -14.58
CA LEU A 503 -13.90 -14.89 -13.77
C LEU A 503 -12.75 -14.12 -14.40
N LEU A 504 -12.96 -12.85 -14.75
CA LEU A 504 -11.94 -11.94 -15.29
C LEU A 504 -11.11 -12.53 -16.45
N GLY A 505 -11.79 -13.29 -17.32
CA GLY A 505 -11.18 -13.98 -18.46
C GLY A 505 -10.57 -15.35 -18.15
N GLY A 506 -10.44 -15.73 -16.87
CA GLY A 506 -9.97 -17.04 -16.42
C GLY A 506 -11.10 -18.06 -16.25
N VAL A 507 -10.92 -19.27 -16.75
CA VAL A 507 -11.89 -20.37 -16.55
C VAL A 507 -11.71 -20.95 -15.16
N LEU A 508 -12.79 -20.97 -14.36
CA LEU A 508 -12.77 -21.49 -13.00
C LEU A 508 -12.84 -23.03 -12.98
N LYS A 509 -12.21 -23.63 -11.97
CA LYS A 509 -12.18 -25.09 -11.75
C LYS A 509 -13.09 -25.53 -10.62
#